data_AF-A0A0F7KDK9-F1
#
_entry.id   AF-A0A0F7KDK9-F1
#
_cell.length_a   1.000
_cell.length_b   1.000
_cell.length_c   1.000
_cell.angle_alpha   90.00
_cell.angle_beta   90.00
_cell.angle_gamma   90.00
#
_symmetry.space_group_name_H-M   'P 1'
#
loop_
_entity.id
_entity.type
_entity.pdbx_description
1 polymer ?
#
loop_
_entity_poly.entity_id
_entity_poly.type
_entity_poly.pdbx_seq_one_letter_code
_entity_poly.pdbx_strand_id
1 'polypeptide(L)'
;MPRQIIEKLINEHVSIQTHKEQLLLLKDKIVAYENELSACRRKISALADVICHLESEIHNLKLKNRVLNEKVESLHNANPHGHRCRHCGSIKLKRMGGEPHKIFGDIGIVDTFFICLDCEKESVITIDILK
;
A
#
# COMPACT_ATOMS: atom_id res chain seq x y z
N MET A 1 -62.06 -35.64 -46.08
CA MET A 1 -60.78 -34.92 -46.27
C MET A 1 -60.71 -33.52 -45.64
N PRO A 2 -61.75 -32.67 -45.65
CA PRO A 2 -61.64 -31.29 -45.10
C PRO A 2 -61.31 -31.20 -43.61
N ARG A 3 -61.81 -32.14 -42.79
CA ARG A 3 -61.67 -32.13 -41.33
C ARG A 3 -60.22 -32.27 -40.84
N GLN A 4 -59.42 -33.11 -41.50
CA GLN A 4 -58.00 -33.33 -41.16
C GLN A 4 -57.12 -32.10 -41.46
N ILE A 5 -57.49 -31.31 -42.47
CA ILE A 5 -56.78 -30.09 -42.83
C ILE A 5 -57.02 -29.01 -41.76
N ILE A 6 -58.27 -28.89 -41.29
CA ILE A 6 -58.64 -27.94 -40.24
C ILE A 6 -57.92 -28.26 -38.92
N GLU A 7 -57.86 -29.54 -38.50
CA GLU A 7 -57.14 -29.95 -37.30
C GLU A 7 -55.63 -29.63 -37.37
N LYS A 8 -55.00 -29.84 -38.53
CA LYS A 8 -53.59 -29.47 -38.73
C LYS A 8 -53.37 -27.96 -38.57
N LEU A 9 -54.21 -27.14 -39.20
CA LEU A 9 -54.12 -25.68 -39.11
C LEU A 9 -54.33 -25.16 -37.67
N ILE A 10 -55.23 -25.77 -36.91
CA ILE A 10 -55.43 -25.45 -35.49
C ILE A 10 -54.16 -25.76 -34.68
N ASN A 11 -53.57 -26.93 -34.86
CA ASN A 11 -52.35 -27.33 -34.16
C ASN A 11 -51.15 -26.43 -34.52
N GLU A 12 -51.02 -26.07 -35.81
CA GLU A 12 -50.00 -25.13 -36.28
C GLU A 12 -50.18 -23.74 -35.66
N HIS A 13 -51.42 -23.24 -35.60
CA HIS A 13 -51.72 -21.94 -34.98
C HIS A 13 -51.38 -21.93 -33.48
N VAL A 14 -51.75 -22.98 -32.75
CA VAL A 14 -51.39 -23.13 -31.32
C VAL A 14 -49.87 -23.17 -31.16
N SER A 15 -49.17 -23.95 -31.99
CA SER A 15 -47.71 -24.00 -32.00
C SER A 15 -47.09 -22.62 -32.24
N ILE A 16 -47.56 -21.86 -33.24
CA ILE A 16 -47.07 -20.50 -33.53
C ILE A 16 -47.25 -19.59 -32.31
N GLN A 17 -48.38 -19.67 -31.62
CA GLN A 17 -48.64 -18.85 -30.44
C GLN A 17 -47.66 -19.18 -29.30
N THR A 18 -47.43 -20.46 -29.03
CA THR A 18 -46.44 -20.90 -28.03
C THR A 18 -45.02 -20.42 -28.37
N HIS A 19 -44.62 -20.51 -29.64
CA HIS A 19 -43.31 -20.02 -30.07
C HIS A 19 -43.19 -18.50 -29.91
N LYS A 20 -44.25 -17.73 -30.16
CA LYS A 20 -44.24 -16.27 -29.93
C LYS A 20 -44.05 -15.92 -28.45
N GLU A 21 -44.73 -16.64 -27.56
CA GLU A 21 -44.60 -16.45 -26.10
C GLU A 21 -43.17 -16.77 -25.62
N GLN A 22 -42.59 -17.87 -26.11
CA GLN A 22 -41.20 -18.21 -25.82
C GLN A 22 -40.21 -17.16 -26.34
N LEU A 23 -40.48 -16.58 -27.51
CA LEU A 23 -39.64 -15.54 -28.11
C LEU A 23 -39.71 -14.24 -27.30
N LEU A 24 -40.89 -13.87 -26.78
CA LEU A 24 -41.04 -12.75 -25.84
C LEU A 24 -40.26 -12.99 -24.55
N LEU A 25 -40.39 -14.17 -23.94
CA LEU A 25 -39.63 -14.53 -22.73
C LEU A 25 -38.11 -14.50 -22.96
N LEU A 26 -37.65 -14.94 -24.13
CA LEU A 26 -36.23 -14.87 -24.48
C LEU A 26 -35.76 -13.42 -24.64
N LYS A 27 -36.58 -12.55 -25.26
CA LYS A 27 -36.28 -11.11 -25.35
C LYS A 27 -36.15 -10.49 -23.97
N ASP A 28 -37.08 -10.77 -23.06
CA ASP A 28 -37.03 -10.24 -21.70
C ASP A 28 -35.78 -10.69 -20.96
N LYS A 29 -35.37 -11.96 -21.13
CA LYS A 29 -34.12 -12.49 -20.57
C LYS A 29 -32.87 -11.80 -21.15
N ILE A 30 -32.85 -11.54 -22.47
CA ILE A 30 -31.74 -10.82 -23.09
C ILE A 30 -31.61 -9.42 -22.49
N VAL A 31 -32.71 -8.68 -22.38
CA VAL A 31 -32.73 -7.34 -21.77
C VAL A 31 -32.26 -7.39 -20.32
N ALA A 32 -32.70 -8.39 -19.54
CA ALA A 32 -32.24 -8.58 -18.17
C ALA A 32 -30.72 -8.80 -18.09
N TYR A 33 -30.17 -9.69 -18.93
CA TYR A 33 -28.73 -9.95 -18.97
C TYR A 33 -27.91 -8.74 -19.45
N GLU A 34 -28.40 -7.97 -20.42
CA GLU A 34 -27.75 -6.73 -20.85
C GLU A 34 -27.67 -5.70 -19.71
N ASN A 35 -28.73 -5.58 -18.91
CA ASN A 35 -28.77 -4.70 -17.75
C ASN A 35 -27.79 -5.16 -16.66
N GLU A 36 -27.74 -6.46 -16.37
CA GLU A 36 -26.78 -7.03 -15.42
C GLU A 36 -25.34 -6.81 -15.88
N LEU A 37 -25.07 -7.03 -17.18
CA LEU A 37 -23.75 -6.83 -17.76
C LEU A 37 -23.32 -5.36 -17.69
N SER A 38 -24.24 -4.43 -17.98
CA SER A 38 -24.02 -2.99 -17.81
C SER A 38 -23.72 -2.62 -16.35
N ALA A 39 -24.46 -3.18 -15.39
CA ALA A 39 -24.20 -2.97 -13.97
C ALA A 39 -22.82 -3.52 -13.54
N CYS A 40 -22.45 -4.71 -14.02
CA CYS A 40 -21.12 -5.29 -13.76
C CYS A 40 -20.00 -4.43 -14.35
N ARG A 41 -20.14 -3.93 -15.58
CA ARG A 41 -19.17 -3.01 -16.19
C ARG A 41 -18.96 -1.74 -15.37
N ARG A 42 -20.04 -1.15 -14.85
CA ARG A 42 -19.95 0.02 -13.95
C ARG A 42 -19.19 -0.30 -12.67
N LYS A 43 -19.45 -1.47 -12.05
CA LYS A 43 -18.72 -1.91 -10.85
C LYS A 43 -17.23 -2.12 -11.13
N ILE A 44 -16.88 -2.73 -12.26
CA ILE A 44 -15.49 -2.94 -12.67
C ILE A 44 -14.78 -1.59 -12.84
N SER A 45 -15.41 -0.63 -13.52
CA SER A 45 -14.83 0.71 -13.69
C SER A 45 -14.58 1.39 -12.33
N ALA A 46 -15.57 1.38 -11.43
CA ALA A 46 -15.43 1.98 -10.12
C ALA A 46 -14.33 1.30 -9.28
N LEU A 47 -14.21 -0.03 -9.35
CA LEU A 47 -13.13 -0.75 -8.68
C LEU A 47 -11.76 -0.42 -9.27
N ALA A 48 -11.65 -0.25 -10.59
CA ALA A 48 -10.41 0.17 -11.23
C ALA A 48 -9.97 1.57 -10.74
N ASP A 49 -10.91 2.51 -10.62
CA ASP A 49 -10.63 3.85 -10.08
C ASP A 49 -10.12 3.78 -8.63
N VAL A 50 -10.74 2.94 -7.80
CA VAL A 50 -10.31 2.71 -6.41
C VAL A 50 -8.90 2.12 -6.35
N ILE A 51 -8.58 1.15 -7.22
CA ILE A 51 -7.24 0.56 -7.30
C ILE A 51 -6.21 1.63 -7.64
N CYS A 52 -6.43 2.44 -8.68
CA CYS A 52 -5.51 3.51 -9.06
C CYS A 52 -5.30 4.54 -7.93
N HIS A 53 -6.36 4.86 -7.19
CA HIS A 53 -6.26 5.76 -6.03
C HIS A 53 -5.40 5.16 -4.91
N LEU A 54 -5.65 3.90 -4.54
CA LEU A 54 -4.89 3.21 -3.49
C LEU A 54 -3.41 3.01 -3.87
N GLU A 55 -3.12 2.71 -5.13
CA GLU A 55 -1.73 2.63 -5.63
C GLU A 55 -1.00 3.97 -5.46
N SER A 56 -1.69 5.07 -5.74
CA SER A 56 -1.14 6.42 -5.57
C SER A 56 -0.89 6.75 -4.08
N GLU A 57 -1.79 6.35 -3.18
CA GLU A 57 -1.60 6.50 -1.74
C GLU A 57 -0.42 5.68 -1.23
N ILE A 58 -0.29 4.42 -1.65
CA ILE A 58 0.84 3.55 -1.31
C ILE A 58 2.15 4.18 -1.76
N HIS A 59 2.20 4.73 -2.98
CA HIS A 59 3.39 5.41 -3.49
C HIS A 59 3.77 6.62 -2.61
N ASN A 60 2.80 7.47 -2.27
CA ASN A 60 3.01 8.62 -1.40
C ASN A 60 3.48 8.23 0.00
N LEU A 61 2.90 7.18 0.60
CA LEU A 61 3.30 6.68 1.91
C LEU A 61 4.73 6.12 1.88
N LYS A 62 5.12 5.41 0.82
CA LYS A 62 6.51 4.95 0.64
C LYS A 62 7.50 6.12 0.59
N LEU A 63 7.17 7.19 -0.13
CA LEU A 63 7.99 8.40 -0.18
C LEU A 63 8.12 9.07 1.20
N LYS A 64 7.00 9.22 1.92
CA LYS A 64 7.00 9.77 3.29
C LYS A 64 7.86 8.94 4.24
N ASN A 65 7.72 7.61 4.20
CA ASN A 65 8.53 6.70 5.01
C ASN A 65 10.02 6.82 4.70
N ARG A 66 10.39 6.93 3.42
CA ARG A 66 11.79 7.15 3.03
C ARG A 66 12.34 8.44 3.63
N VAL A 67 11.62 9.55 3.48
CA VAL A 67 12.03 10.86 4.04
C VAL A 67 12.14 10.82 5.57
N LEU A 68 11.21 10.13 6.24
CA LEU A 68 11.27 9.96 7.69
C LEU A 68 12.48 9.12 8.11
N ASN A 69 12.78 8.03 7.41
CA ASN A 69 13.96 7.21 7.66
C ASN A 69 15.26 8.03 7.47
N GLU A 70 15.36 8.81 6.40
CA GLU A 70 16.50 9.70 6.16
C GLU A 70 16.66 10.72 7.31
N LYS A 71 15.55 11.27 7.83
CA LYS A 71 15.58 12.17 9.00
C LYS A 71 16.01 11.44 10.29
N VAL A 72 15.51 10.25 10.54
CA VAL A 72 15.90 9.43 11.70
C VAL A 72 17.39 9.11 11.64
N GLU A 73 17.89 8.67 10.48
CA GLU A 73 19.31 8.42 10.27
C GLU A 73 20.13 9.70 10.46
N SER A 74 19.70 10.83 9.92
CA SER A 74 20.38 12.11 10.10
C SER A 74 20.45 12.53 11.57
N LEU A 75 19.37 12.34 12.34
CA LEU A 75 19.33 12.69 13.76
C LEU A 75 20.14 11.70 14.61
N HIS A 76 20.04 10.41 14.32
CA HIS A 76 20.78 9.38 15.04
C HIS A 76 22.29 9.54 14.82
N ASN A 77 22.70 9.80 13.58
CA ASN A 77 24.10 9.97 13.20
C ASN A 77 24.65 11.37 13.51
N ALA A 78 23.81 12.31 13.99
CA ALA A 78 24.23 13.66 14.27
C ALA A 78 25.26 13.68 15.42
N ASN A 79 26.20 14.61 15.30
CA ASN A 79 27.09 15.05 16.37
C ASN A 79 26.65 16.46 16.83
N PRO A 80 25.48 16.59 17.48
CA PRO A 80 24.85 17.89 17.72
C PRO A 80 25.67 18.80 18.65
N HIS A 81 26.49 18.21 19.52
CA HIS A 81 27.35 18.93 20.46
C HIS A 81 28.75 19.23 19.89
N GLY A 82 29.00 18.92 18.62
CA GLY A 82 30.27 19.24 17.95
C GLY A 82 31.48 18.53 18.57
N HIS A 83 31.29 17.31 19.09
CA HIS A 83 32.37 16.53 19.66
C HIS A 83 33.46 16.26 18.61
N ARG A 84 34.70 16.07 19.08
CA ARG A 84 35.85 15.86 18.20
C ARG A 84 36.37 14.44 18.36
N CYS A 85 36.79 13.84 17.24
CA CYS A 85 37.50 12.57 17.24
C CYS A 85 38.75 12.67 18.11
N ARG A 86 38.94 11.70 19.01
CA ARG A 86 40.10 11.67 19.92
C ARG A 86 41.41 11.39 19.18
N HIS A 87 41.36 10.87 17.95
CA HIS A 87 42.54 10.45 17.20
C HIS A 87 43.04 11.49 16.20
N CYS A 88 42.13 12.23 15.54
CA CYS A 88 42.49 13.20 14.50
C CYS A 88 41.85 14.59 14.68
N GLY A 89 41.01 14.80 15.70
CA GLY A 89 40.37 16.10 15.97
C GLY A 89 39.22 16.47 15.05
N SER A 90 38.86 15.64 14.07
CA SER A 90 37.72 15.89 13.17
C SER A 90 36.39 15.90 13.92
N ILE A 91 35.45 16.72 13.46
CA ILE A 91 34.06 16.78 13.94
C ILE A 91 33.13 15.83 13.18
N LYS A 92 33.62 15.18 12.11
CA LYS A 92 32.84 14.25 11.28
C LYS A 92 32.72 12.90 11.99
N LEU A 93 31.92 12.87 13.05
CA LEU A 93 31.62 11.69 13.84
C LEU A 93 30.23 11.18 13.46
N LYS A 94 30.13 9.87 13.22
CA LYS A 94 28.86 9.17 13.07
C LYS A 94 28.61 8.34 14.34
N ARG A 95 27.50 8.58 15.03
CA ARG A 95 27.12 7.78 16.19
C ARG A 95 26.84 6.34 15.77
N MET A 96 27.36 5.39 16.53
CA MET A 96 27.19 3.96 16.31
C MET A 96 26.22 3.34 17.33
N GLY A 97 26.13 3.94 18.52
CA GLY A 97 25.27 3.46 19.60
C GLY A 97 25.59 4.15 20.91
N GLY A 98 25.03 3.63 22.00
CA GLY A 98 25.40 4.04 23.34
C GLY A 98 25.04 2.95 24.35
N GLU A 99 25.83 2.85 25.40
CA GLU A 99 25.64 1.90 26.49
C GLU A 99 25.78 2.61 27.85
N PRO A 100 25.08 2.16 28.91
CA PRO A 100 25.26 2.71 30.24
C PRO A 100 26.73 2.66 30.68
N HIS A 101 27.25 3.77 31.23
CA HIS A 101 28.63 3.84 31.69
C HIS A 101 28.85 2.82 32.84
N LYS A 102 29.98 2.11 32.84
CA LYS A 102 30.23 0.97 33.74
C LYS A 102 30.05 1.25 35.24
N ILE A 103 30.33 2.48 35.67
CA ILE A 103 30.28 2.89 37.08
C ILE A 103 29.07 3.79 37.38
N PHE A 104 28.57 4.50 36.37
CA PHE A 104 27.59 5.58 36.56
C PHE A 104 26.33 5.40 35.71
N GLY A 105 26.14 4.22 35.13
CA GLY A 105 24.97 3.89 34.31
C GLY A 105 23.67 4.05 35.07
N ASP A 106 23.66 3.71 36.36
CA ASP A 106 22.47 3.78 37.23
C ASP A 106 21.97 5.21 37.49
N ILE A 107 22.85 6.21 37.32
CA ILE A 107 22.49 7.63 37.42
C ILE A 107 22.29 8.28 36.04
N GLY A 108 22.16 7.48 34.98
CA GLY A 108 21.83 7.95 33.63
C GLY A 108 23.02 8.46 32.81
N ILE A 109 24.26 8.18 33.22
CA ILE A 109 25.45 8.49 32.39
C ILE A 109 25.64 7.39 31.34
N VAL A 110 25.79 7.79 30.08
CA VAL A 110 25.89 6.86 28.93
C VAL A 110 27.18 7.10 28.16
N ASP A 111 27.92 6.03 27.88
CA ASP A 111 29.01 6.04 26.92
C ASP A 111 28.44 5.94 25.51
N THR A 112 28.67 6.98 24.73
CA THR A 112 28.22 7.04 23.34
C THR A 112 29.39 6.74 22.41
N PHE A 113 29.19 5.78 21.52
CA PHE A 113 30.20 5.31 20.59
C PHE A 113 30.04 6.02 19.25
N PHE A 114 31.14 6.51 18.71
CA PHE A 114 31.18 7.17 17.41
C PHE A 114 32.28 6.56 16.54
N ILE A 115 32.05 6.50 15.23
CA ILE A 115 33.10 6.27 14.23
C ILE A 115 33.47 7.60 13.57
N CYS A 116 34.77 7.89 13.46
CA CYS A 116 35.24 9.05 12.73
C CYS A 116 35.24 8.77 11.23
N LEU A 117 34.58 9.61 10.44
CA LEU A 117 34.51 9.44 8.99
C LEU A 117 35.80 9.85 8.27
N ASP A 118 36.73 10.57 8.93
CA ASP A 118 38.00 10.98 8.34
C ASP A 118 39.16 10.02 8.64
N CYS A 119 39.15 9.32 9.79
CA CYS A 119 40.23 8.39 10.16
C CYS A 119 39.78 6.97 10.48
N GLU A 120 38.47 6.71 10.37
CA GLU A 120 37.81 5.40 10.58
C GLU A 120 37.98 4.81 11.99
N LYS A 121 38.61 5.55 12.92
CA LYS A 121 38.79 5.13 14.31
C LYS A 121 37.58 5.44 15.15
N GLU A 122 37.31 4.54 16.08
CA GLU A 122 36.27 4.71 17.09
C GLU A 122 36.65 5.77 18.13
N SER A 123 35.67 6.57 18.54
CA SER A 123 35.77 7.55 19.62
C SER A 123 34.59 7.37 20.56
N VAL A 124 34.89 7.09 21.83
CA VAL A 124 33.88 6.99 22.90
C VAL A 124 33.74 8.34 23.59
N ILE A 125 32.51 8.78 23.82
CA ILE A 125 32.21 10.04 24.50
C ILE A 125 31.16 9.77 25.57
N THR A 126 31.51 10.06 26.82
CA THR A 126 30.60 9.93 27.96
C THR A 126 29.69 11.15 28.00
N ILE A 127 28.38 10.91 27.92
CA ILE A 127 27.34 11.94 27.94
C ILE A 127 26.55 11.80 29.23
N ASP A 128 26.44 12.91 29.96
CA ASP A 128 25.55 13.03 31.11
C ASP A 128 24.18 13.53 30.63
N ILE A 129 23.14 12.74 30.89
CA ILE A 129 21.76 13.00 30.44
C ILE A 129 20.97 13.79 31.52
N LEU A 130 21.57 14.10 32.67
CA LEU A 130 20.92 14.82 33.78
C LEU A 130 20.81 16.35 33.60
N LYS A 131 20.87 16.87 32.37
CA LYS A 131 20.71 18.31 32.07
C LYS A 131 19.45 18.62 31.28
#